data_AF-A0A0D8ICV9-F1
#
_entry.id   AF-A0A0D8ICV9-F1
#
_cell.length_a   1.000
_cell.length_b   1.000
_cell.length_c   1.000
_cell.angle_alpha   90.00
_cell.angle_beta   90.00
_cell.angle_gamma   90.00
#
_symmetry.space_group_name_H-M   'P 1'
#
loop_
_entity.id
_entity.type
_entity.pdbx_description
1 polymer ?
#
loop_
_entity_poly.entity_id
_entity_poly.type
_entity_poly.pdbx_seq_one_letter_code
_entity_poly.pdbx_strand_id
1 'polypeptide(L)'
;MSKVKIPQEEQGLGTVMYCGASLPNGILQQYTIFKKGFPKHVKQHMEKCPALRSMMVSPENIADVRKNIEILGTRENKLFKETVEYAKGVRE
;
A
#
# COMPACT_ATOMS: atom_id res chain seq x y z
N MET A 1 11.20 -33.35 -21.20
CA MET A 1 10.80 -32.02 -21.71
C MET A 1 10.27 -31.21 -20.53
N SER A 2 11.04 -30.19 -20.17
CA SER A 2 10.94 -29.43 -18.93
C SER A 2 9.74 -28.49 -18.95
N LYS A 3 8.80 -28.66 -18.01
CA LYS A 3 7.85 -27.61 -17.67
C LYS A 3 8.53 -26.72 -16.64
N VAL A 4 8.95 -25.55 -17.10
CA VAL A 4 9.61 -24.49 -16.32
C VAL A 4 8.82 -24.22 -15.04
N LYS A 5 9.46 -24.49 -13.90
CA LYS A 5 8.97 -24.14 -12.56
C LYS A 5 9.22 -22.65 -12.37
N ILE A 6 8.18 -21.86 -12.65
CA ILE A 6 8.16 -20.45 -12.31
C ILE A 6 8.15 -20.37 -10.77
N PRO A 7 9.12 -19.71 -10.11
CA PRO A 7 9.13 -19.58 -8.66
C PRO A 7 7.93 -18.75 -8.18
N GLN A 8 7.35 -19.23 -7.08
CA GLN A 8 6.15 -18.72 -6.44
C GLN A 8 6.37 -17.30 -5.88
N GLU A 9 5.76 -16.27 -6.48
CA GLU A 9 5.53 -14.98 -5.79
C GLU A 9 4.27 -14.23 -6.29
N GLU A 10 3.28 -14.92 -6.88
CA GLU A 10 2.04 -14.26 -7.35
C GLU A 10 0.78 -15.13 -7.19
N GLN A 11 0.73 -15.97 -6.15
CA GLN A 11 -0.41 -16.83 -5.84
C GLN A 11 -0.72 -16.70 -4.34
N GLY A 12 -1.51 -15.70 -3.96
CA GLY A 12 -1.87 -15.43 -2.56
C GLY A 12 -2.21 -13.99 -2.19
N LEU A 13 -2.35 -13.06 -3.14
CA LEU A 13 -2.89 -11.73 -2.83
C LEU A 13 -4.39 -11.85 -2.55
N GLY A 14 -4.70 -12.21 -1.31
CA GLY A 14 -6.02 -11.97 -0.73
C GLY A 14 -6.40 -10.50 -0.86
N THR A 15 -7.64 -10.19 -0.49
CA THR A 15 -8.09 -8.80 -0.42
C THR A 15 -7.12 -8.00 0.45
N VAL A 16 -6.55 -6.91 -0.06
CA VAL A 16 -5.69 -5.99 0.71
C VAL A 16 -6.30 -4.60 0.71
N MET A 17 -6.05 -3.85 1.76
CA MET A 17 -6.57 -2.50 1.95
C MET A 17 -5.41 -1.54 2.15
N TYR A 18 -5.49 -0.38 1.50
CA TYR A 18 -4.51 0.66 1.65
C TYR A 18 -4.79 1.48 2.92
N CYS A 19 -3.82 1.56 3.84
CA CYS A 19 -3.97 2.32 5.09
C CYS A 19 -3.08 3.57 5.15
N GLY A 20 -2.40 3.94 4.06
CA GLY A 20 -1.60 5.17 3.98
C GLY A 20 -2.45 6.41 3.67
N ALA A 21 -1.80 7.56 3.58
CA ALA A 21 -2.44 8.82 3.25
C ALA A 21 -3.06 8.81 1.84
N SER A 22 -4.21 9.46 1.69
CA SER A 22 -4.83 9.64 0.36
C SER A 22 -3.94 10.51 -0.54
N LEU A 23 -3.68 10.02 -1.75
CA LEU A 23 -3.07 10.80 -2.82
C LEU A 23 -4.11 11.74 -3.43
N PRO A 24 -3.68 12.93 -3.90
CA PRO A 24 -4.58 13.92 -4.48
C PRO A 24 -5.29 13.38 -5.74
N ASN A 25 -6.39 14.03 -6.12
CA ASN A 25 -7.16 13.76 -7.34
C ASN A 25 -7.68 12.33 -7.49
N GLY A 26 -7.89 11.65 -6.36
CA GLY A 26 -8.44 10.30 -6.34
C GLY A 26 -7.48 9.21 -6.84
N ILE A 27 -6.20 9.53 -7.05
CA ILE A 27 -5.19 8.58 -7.56
C ILE A 27 -5.10 7.32 -6.68
N LEU A 28 -5.12 7.50 -5.36
CA LEU A 28 -5.17 6.42 -4.39
C LEU A 28 -5.80 6.95 -3.10
N GLN A 29 -6.97 6.44 -2.73
CA GLN A 29 -7.67 6.87 -1.52
C GLN A 29 -7.30 5.95 -0.35
N GLN A 30 -7.12 6.53 0.84
CA GLN A 30 -7.05 5.75 2.07
C GLN A 30 -8.25 4.82 2.16
N TYR A 31 -8.04 3.61 2.66
CA TYR A 31 -9.04 2.56 2.79
C TYR A 31 -9.56 1.99 1.46
N THR A 32 -8.85 2.23 0.34
CA THR A 32 -9.12 1.53 -0.93
C THR A 32 -8.79 0.04 -0.80
N ILE A 33 -9.71 -0.81 -1.25
CA ILE A 33 -9.57 -2.26 -1.23
C ILE A 33 -9.17 -2.78 -2.62
N PHE A 34 -8.10 -3.56 -2.68
CA PHE A 34 -7.63 -4.25 -3.88
C PHE A 34 -7.83 -5.76 -3.73
N LYS A 35 -8.54 -6.37 -4.68
CA LYS A 35 -8.87 -7.81 -4.66
C LYS A 35 -8.11 -8.65 -5.69
N LYS A 36 -7.54 -8.02 -6.72
CA LYS A 36 -6.90 -8.68 -7.87
C LYS A 36 -5.62 -7.97 -8.32
N GLY A 37 -4.92 -7.36 -7.35
CA GLY A 37 -3.73 -6.53 -7.61
C GLY A 37 -4.06 -5.04 -7.82
N PHE A 38 -3.06 -4.30 -8.30
CA PHE A 38 -3.06 -2.83 -8.33
C PHE A 38 -3.12 -2.27 -9.76
N PRO A 39 -3.87 -1.17 -10.00
CA PRO A 39 -3.84 -0.45 -11.27
C PRO A 39 -2.44 0.07 -11.64
N LYS A 40 -2.16 0.25 -12.94
CA LYS A 40 -0.85 0.71 -13.43
C LYS A 40 -0.42 2.04 -12.79
N HIS A 41 -1.33 3.01 -12.70
CA HIS A 41 -1.03 4.31 -12.08
C HIS A 41 -0.63 4.14 -10.60
N VAL A 42 -1.35 3.33 -9.83
CA VAL A 42 -1.01 3.04 -8.43
C VAL A 42 0.36 2.37 -8.34
N LYS A 43 0.66 1.39 -9.20
CA LYS A 43 1.98 0.73 -9.23
C LYS A 43 3.11 1.74 -9.46
N GLN A 44 2.95 2.69 -10.39
CA GLN A 44 3.95 3.73 -10.62
C GLN A 44 4.18 4.61 -9.39
N HIS A 45 3.13 4.90 -8.61
CA HIS A 45 3.30 5.63 -7.34
C HIS A 45 3.98 4.77 -6.27
N MET A 46 3.66 3.48 -6.19
CA MET A 46 4.35 2.54 -5.29
C MET A 46 5.84 2.39 -5.60
N GLU A 47 6.22 2.45 -6.87
CA GLU A 47 7.63 2.44 -7.29
C GLU A 47 8.36 3.71 -6.86
N LYS A 48 7.68 4.87 -6.92
CA LYS A 48 8.23 6.16 -6.48
C LYS A 48 8.29 6.28 -4.95
N CYS A 49 7.33 5.69 -4.24
CA CYS A 49 7.24 5.72 -2.79
C CYS A 49 6.94 4.31 -2.25
N PRO A 50 7.98 3.55 -1.86
CA PRO A 50 7.84 2.21 -1.31
C PRO A 50 6.94 2.15 -0.06
N ALA A 51 6.79 3.26 0.68
CA ALA A 51 5.88 3.34 1.82
C ALA A 51 4.42 3.10 1.43
N LEU A 52 3.98 3.48 0.22
CA LEU A 52 2.63 3.20 -0.27
C LEU A 52 2.38 1.69 -0.39
N ARG A 53 3.39 0.94 -0.86
CA ARG A 53 3.33 -0.52 -0.96
C ARG A 53 3.34 -1.17 0.43
N SER A 54 4.17 -0.66 1.33
CA SER A 54 4.27 -1.16 2.72
C SER A 54 2.99 -0.92 3.54
N MET A 55 2.17 0.05 3.14
CA MET A 55 0.87 0.35 3.75
C MET A 55 -0.30 -0.42 3.10
N MET A 56 -0.01 -1.45 2.29
CA MET A 56 -1.00 -2.43 1.84
C MET A 56 -1.15 -3.53 2.89
N VAL A 57 -2.30 -3.57 3.54
CA VAL A 57 -2.53 -4.37 4.74
C VAL A 57 -3.65 -5.37 4.49
N SER A 58 -3.50 -6.59 5.00
CA SER A 58 -4.59 -7.57 5.02
C SER A 58 -5.75 -7.08 5.90
N PRO A 59 -7.01 -7.38 5.55
CA PRO A 59 -8.17 -6.87 6.26
C PRO A 59 -8.21 -7.25 7.75
N GLU A 60 -7.65 -8.41 8.10
CA GLU A 60 -7.49 -8.86 9.49
C GLU A 60 -6.62 -7.93 10.36
N ASN A 61 -5.65 -7.23 9.76
CA ASN A 61 -4.66 -6.41 10.48
C ASN A 61 -4.97 -4.91 10.45
N ILE A 62 -6.09 -4.49 9.84
CA ILE A 62 -6.42 -3.06 9.69
C ILE A 62 -6.57 -2.39 11.06
N ALA A 63 -7.19 -3.06 12.02
CA ALA A 63 -7.44 -2.50 13.34
C ALA A 63 -6.11 -2.18 14.07
N ASP A 64 -5.17 -3.12 14.06
CA ASP A 64 -3.84 -2.95 14.65
C ASP A 64 -3.03 -1.90 13.92
N VAL A 65 -3.02 -1.92 12.57
CA VAL A 65 -2.29 -0.92 11.79
C VAL A 65 -2.84 0.48 12.05
N ARG A 66 -4.17 0.65 12.07
CA ARG A 66 -4.79 1.95 12.35
C ARG A 66 -4.36 2.47 13.73
N LYS A 67 -4.42 1.63 14.75
CA LYS A 67 -3.96 1.99 16.10
C LYS A 67 -2.48 2.37 16.10
N ASN A 68 -1.64 1.60 15.42
CA ASN A 68 -0.22 1.86 15.36
C ASN A 68 0.11 3.15 14.61
N ILE A 69 -0.64 3.53 13.57
CA ILE A 69 -0.49 4.82 12.89
C ILE A 69 -0.62 5.99 13.88
N GLU A 70 -1.48 5.88 14.89
CA GLU A 70 -1.69 6.95 15.88
C GLU A 70 -0.58 6.98 16.95
N ILE A 71 0.10 5.86 17.20
CA ILE A 71 1.17 5.75 18.17
C ILE A 71 2.48 6.28 17.57
N LEU A 72 2.99 7.38 18.12
CA LEU A 72 4.26 7.96 17.68
C LEU A 72 5.43 6.98 17.86
N GLY A 73 6.25 6.85 16.81
CA GLY A 73 7.45 6.01 16.84
C GLY A 73 7.24 4.57 16.37
N THR A 74 6.01 4.13 16.11
CA THR A 74 5.76 2.84 15.46
C THR A 74 6.20 2.87 13.99
N ARG A 75 6.35 1.66 13.42
CA ARG A 75 6.65 1.51 12.00
C ARG A 75 5.55 2.10 11.13
N GLU A 76 4.29 1.85 11.49
CA GLU A 76 3.10 2.29 10.76
C GLU A 76 2.96 3.82 10.81
N ASN A 77 3.24 4.46 11.96
CA ASN A 77 3.26 5.92 12.05
C ASN A 77 4.31 6.54 11.13
N LYS A 78 5.52 5.95 11.08
CA LYS A 78 6.59 6.42 10.20
C LYS A 78 6.20 6.28 8.74
N LEU A 79 5.75 5.08 8.33
CA LEU A 79 5.31 4.81 6.97
C LEU A 79 4.14 5.72 6.56
N PHE A 80 3.17 5.93 7.44
CA PHE A 80 2.06 6.85 7.19
C PHE A 80 2.57 8.28 6.95
N LYS A 81 3.48 8.79 7.77
CA LYS A 81 4.10 10.10 7.55
C LYS A 81 4.82 10.19 6.21
N GLU A 82 5.55 9.15 5.81
CA GLU A 82 6.19 9.09 4.48
C GLU A 82 5.15 9.16 3.35
N THR A 83 4.01 8.48 3.48
CA THR A 83 2.91 8.59 2.50
C THR A 83 2.29 9.99 2.48
N VAL A 84 2.19 10.67 3.62
CA VAL A 84 1.72 12.07 3.71
C VAL A 84 2.68 13.00 2.98
N GLU A 85 3.99 12.90 3.25
CA GLU A 85 5.00 13.71 2.60
C GLU A 85 5.03 13.48 1.09
N TYR A 86 4.90 12.22 0.67
CA TYR A 86 4.76 11.89 -0.75
C TYR A 86 3.51 12.52 -1.36
N ALA A 87 2.35 12.42 -0.71
CA ALA A 87 1.09 12.98 -1.20
C ALA A 87 1.17 14.50 -1.42
N LYS A 88 1.91 15.24 -0.58
CA LYS A 88 2.16 16.68 -0.77
C LYS A 88 2.98 16.99 -2.03
N GLY A 89 3.85 16.08 -2.44
CA GLY A 89 4.72 16.21 -3.61
C GLY A 89 4.08 15.74 -4.92
N VAL A 90 2.94 15.04 -4.87
CA VAL A 90 2.20 14.63 -6.07
C VAL A 90 1.49 15.86 -6.64
N ARG A 91 2.06 16.41 -7.72
CA ARG A 91 1.42 17.42 -8.56
C ARG A 91 0.79 16.73 -9.78
N GLU A 92 -0.38 17.24 -10.19
CA GLU A 92 -1.11 16.81 -11.40
C GLU A 92 -0.32 17.02 -12.68
#